data_AF-A0A372R2S3-F1
#
_entry.id   AF-A0A372R2S3-F1
#
_cell.length_a   1.000
_cell.length_b   1.000
_cell.length_c   1.000
_cell.angle_alpha   90.00
_cell.angle_beta   90.00
_cell.angle_gamma   90.00
#
_symmetry.space_group_name_H-M   'P 1'
#
loop_
_entity.id
_entity.type
_entity.pdbx_description
1 polymer ?
#
loop_
_entity_poly.entity_id
_entity_poly.type
_entity_poly.pdbx_seq_one_letter_code
_entity_poly.pdbx_strand_id
1 'polypeptide(L)'
;MIDELNLQDPITAEKFIHIDDEIPIKLLSDEEIIAAIISRPENNYIEEDDESKTNISISNKEALSSLEKVVQYFKNPSDNILVDYTELKTLNTLKSKINKQIQDNAKQTILDSFMQH
;
A
#
# COMPACT_ATOMS: atom_id res chain seq x y z
N MET A 1 -29.67 5.10 -23.53
CA MET A 1 -29.73 6.45 -22.94
C MET A 1 -29.92 6.29 -21.45
N ILE A 2 -28.93 6.71 -20.66
CA ILE A 2 -29.05 6.94 -19.22
C ILE A 2 -28.78 8.44 -19.10
N ASP A 3 -29.77 9.24 -19.49
CA ASP A 3 -29.63 10.70 -19.55
C ASP A 3 -30.34 11.40 -18.39
N GLU A 4 -30.95 10.64 -17.48
CA GLU A 4 -31.73 11.19 -16.38
C GLU A 4 -31.31 10.57 -15.06
N LEU A 5 -30.56 11.35 -14.26
CA LEU A 5 -30.41 11.09 -12.84
C LEU A 5 -31.72 11.53 -12.17
N ASN A 6 -32.51 10.56 -11.72
CA ASN A 6 -33.79 10.79 -11.07
C ASN A 6 -33.56 11.31 -9.63
N LEU A 7 -33.09 12.55 -9.51
CA LEU A 7 -32.82 13.21 -8.24
C LEU A 7 -34.12 13.82 -7.72
N GLN A 8 -34.80 13.04 -6.87
CA GLN A 8 -36.09 13.41 -6.30
C GLN A 8 -35.98 14.56 -5.27
N ASP A 9 -34.77 14.90 -4.84
CA ASP A 9 -34.46 16.06 -3.99
C ASP A 9 -32.98 16.48 -4.17
N PRO A 10 -32.65 17.31 -5.18
CA PRO A 10 -31.28 17.71 -5.43
C PRO A 10 -30.78 18.67 -4.35
N ILE A 11 -29.59 18.40 -3.81
CA ILE A 11 -28.91 19.34 -2.91
C ILE A 11 -28.66 20.68 -3.62
N THR A 12 -29.01 21.78 -2.97
CA THR A 12 -28.71 23.12 -3.50
C THR A 12 -27.22 23.42 -3.38
N ALA A 13 -26.69 24.24 -4.29
CA ALA A 13 -25.28 24.66 -4.24
C ALA A 13 -24.94 25.34 -2.90
N GLU A 14 -25.86 26.14 -2.36
CA GLU A 14 -25.73 26.77 -1.04
C GLU A 14 -25.61 25.74 0.08
N LYS A 15 -26.47 24.71 0.08
CA LYS A 15 -26.42 23.63 1.07
C LYS A 15 -25.16 22.76 0.92
N PHE A 16 -24.65 22.60 -0.29
CA PHE A 16 -23.38 21.90 -0.54
C PHE A 16 -22.18 22.67 0.02
N ILE A 17 -22.16 24.00 -0.14
CA ILE A 17 -21.07 24.86 0.36
C ILE A 17 -21.03 24.85 1.89
N HIS A 18 -22.19 24.81 2.55
CA HIS A 18 -22.33 24.87 4.00
C HIS A 18 -22.50 23.50 4.69
N ILE A 19 -22.23 22.40 3.98
CA ILE A 19 -22.48 21.05 4.49
C ILE A 19 -21.69 20.74 5.76
N ASP A 20 -20.49 21.30 5.88
CA ASP A 20 -19.60 21.10 7.02
C ASP A 20 -19.89 22.07 8.18
N ASP A 21 -20.64 23.15 7.94
CA ASP A 21 -20.99 24.15 8.96
C ASP A 21 -22.02 23.60 9.96
N GLU A 22 -22.84 22.64 9.54
CA GLU A 22 -23.80 21.94 10.40
C GLU A 22 -23.13 20.86 11.28
N ILE A 23 -21.88 20.50 11.00
CA ILE A 23 -21.14 19.49 11.78
C ILE A 23 -20.33 20.24 12.85
N PRO A 24 -20.68 20.12 14.14
CA PRO A 24 -19.85 20.69 15.20
C PRO A 24 -18.53 19.91 15.27
N ILE A 25 -17.52 20.41 14.57
CA ILE A 25 -16.14 19.98 14.75
C ILE A 25 -15.70 20.45 16.13
N LYS A 26 -15.64 19.50 17.08
CA LYS A 26 -15.01 19.76 18.37
C LYS A 26 -13.52 20.02 18.10
N LEU A 27 -13.14 21.29 18.05
CA LEU A 27 -11.74 21.68 18.04
C LEU A 27 -11.11 21.17 19.34
N LEU A 28 -10.01 20.44 19.20
CA LEU A 28 -9.23 20.01 20.35
C LEU A 28 -8.55 21.25 20.94
N SER A 29 -8.58 21.37 22.27
CA SER A 29 -7.77 22.37 22.96
C SER A 29 -6.28 22.03 22.85
N ASP A 30 -5.41 23.03 22.97
CA ASP A 30 -3.96 22.83 22.98
C ASP A 30 -3.55 21.80 24.05
N GLU A 31 -4.22 21.78 25.21
CA GLU A 31 -3.98 20.80 26.27
C GLU A 31 -4.39 19.38 25.87
N GLU A 32 -5.50 19.21 25.12
CA GLU A 32 -5.94 17.91 24.60
C GLU A 32 -4.95 17.39 23.54
N ILE A 33 -4.42 18.28 22.70
CA ILE A 33 -3.40 17.95 21.69
C ILE A 33 -2.11 17.50 22.36
N ILE A 34 -1.62 18.27 23.35
CA ILE A 34 -0.40 17.95 24.11
C ILE A 34 -0.57 16.62 24.86
N ALA A 35 -1.71 16.40 25.52
CA ALA A 35 -1.99 15.16 26.23
C ALA A 35 -1.98 13.94 25.30
N ALA A 36 -2.49 14.06 24.07
CA ALA A 36 -2.47 12.98 23.09
C ALA A 36 -1.06 12.63 22.59
N ILE A 37 -0.15 13.60 22.57
CA ILE A 37 1.27 13.40 22.23
C ILE A 37 2.01 12.74 23.40
N ILE A 38 1.84 13.27 24.62
CA ILE A 38 2.53 12.77 25.82
C ILE A 38 2.02 11.38 26.25
N SER A 39 0.75 11.08 26.01
CA SER A 39 0.17 9.77 26.34
C SER A 39 0.60 8.65 25.39
N ARG A 40 1.36 8.97 24.33
CA ARG A 40 2.04 7.95 23.52
C ARG A 40 3.31 7.55 24.27
N PRO A 41 3.45 6.29 24.73
CA PRO A 41 4.71 5.84 25.31
C PRO A 41 5.80 6.01 24.25
N GLU A 42 6.87 6.70 24.63
CA GLU A 42 8.01 6.97 23.76
C GLU A 42 8.59 5.67 23.20
N ASN A 43 8.37 5.47 21.91
CA ASN A 43 9.28 4.73 21.06
C ASN A 43 9.15 5.23 19.61
N ASN A 44 9.05 6.55 19.43
CA ASN A 44 9.08 7.22 18.12
C ASN A 44 9.61 8.65 18.24
N TYR A 45 10.72 8.85 18.95
CA TYR A 45 11.63 9.92 18.54
C TYR A 45 12.35 9.43 17.28
N ILE A 46 11.79 9.79 16.13
CA ILE A 46 12.60 9.84 14.91
C ILE A 46 13.33 11.18 15.02
N GLU A 47 14.52 11.16 15.61
CA GLU A 47 15.52 12.15 15.22
C GLU A 47 15.64 12.03 13.70
N GLU A 48 15.43 13.13 12.99
CA GLU A 48 15.74 13.24 11.56
C GLU A 48 17.27 13.11 11.39
N ASP A 49 17.76 11.88 11.51
CA ASP A 49 19.04 11.46 10.96
C ASP A 49 18.82 11.17 9.48
N ASP A 50 19.07 12.19 8.65
CA ASP A 50 19.00 12.19 7.19
C ASP A 50 20.07 11.27 6.53
N GLU A 51 20.58 10.25 7.22
CA GLU A 51 21.61 9.36 6.68
C GLU A 51 21.39 7.86 6.98
N SER A 52 20.24 7.49 7.53
CA SER A 52 19.84 6.08 7.67
C SER A 52 18.47 5.79 7.05
N LYS A 53 18.35 6.01 5.73
CA LYS A 53 17.49 5.13 4.93
C LYS A 53 17.96 3.71 5.20
N THR A 54 17.28 3.04 6.13
CA THR A 54 17.35 1.61 6.29
C THR A 54 17.13 1.04 4.90
N ASN A 55 18.21 0.59 4.26
CA ASN A 55 18.12 -0.23 3.07
C ASN A 55 17.47 -1.52 3.56
N ILE A 56 16.13 -1.55 3.61
CA ILE A 56 15.37 -2.75 3.93
C ILE A 56 15.68 -3.71 2.79
N SER A 57 16.67 -4.57 3.03
CA SER A 57 17.10 -5.59 2.08
C SER A 57 16.07 -6.70 2.07
N ILE A 58 15.08 -6.60 1.19
CA ILE A 58 14.04 -7.61 1.01
C ILE A 58 14.64 -8.82 0.29
N SER A 59 14.43 -10.01 0.83
CA SER A 59 14.89 -11.25 0.18
C SER A 59 14.04 -11.58 -1.07
N ASN A 60 14.61 -12.29 -2.05
CA ASN A 60 13.85 -12.72 -3.23
C ASN A 60 12.59 -13.55 -2.87
N LYS A 61 12.65 -14.36 -1.81
CA LYS A 61 11.51 -15.14 -1.32
C LYS A 61 10.39 -14.24 -0.77
N GLU A 62 10.78 -13.21 -0.02
CA GLU A 62 9.84 -12.25 0.56
C GLU A 62 9.22 -11.37 -0.54
N ALA A 63 10.02 -10.88 -1.48
CA ALA A 63 9.52 -10.15 -2.65
C ALA A 63 8.52 -10.98 -3.46
N LEU A 64 8.81 -12.27 -3.68
CA LEU A 64 7.91 -13.19 -4.36
C LEU A 64 6.57 -13.36 -3.61
N SER A 65 6.63 -13.63 -2.30
CA SER A 65 5.44 -13.81 -1.45
C SER A 65 4.56 -12.56 -1.45
N SER A 66 5.15 -11.38 -1.34
CA SER A 66 4.43 -10.10 -1.39
C SER A 66 3.78 -9.88 -2.76
N LEU A 67 4.49 -10.16 -3.86
CA LEU A 67 3.93 -10.04 -5.20
C LEU A 67 2.77 -11.02 -5.44
N GLU A 68 2.82 -12.23 -4.87
CA GLU A 68 1.72 -13.19 -4.97
C GLU A 68 0.43 -12.68 -4.33
N LYS A 69 0.53 -12.00 -3.17
CA LYS A 69 -0.61 -11.37 -2.51
C LYS A 69 -1.21 -10.26 -3.38
N VAL A 70 -0.37 -9.43 -4.01
CA VAL A 70 -0.80 -8.37 -4.92
C VAL A 70 -1.52 -8.96 -6.14
N VAL A 71 -0.95 -9.99 -6.76
CA VAL A 71 -1.59 -10.68 -7.89
C VAL A 71 -2.93 -11.31 -7.47
N GLN A 72 -3.02 -11.89 -6.27
CA GLN A 72 -4.25 -12.47 -5.76
C GLN A 72 -5.34 -11.42 -5.53
N TYR A 73 -4.97 -10.26 -4.98
CA TYR A 73 -5.90 -9.13 -4.79
C TYR A 73 -6.52 -8.70 -6.12
N PHE A 74 -5.70 -8.47 -7.14
CA PHE A 74 -6.17 -8.03 -8.45
C PHE A 74 -6.87 -9.11 -9.29
N LYS A 75 -6.79 -10.39 -8.89
CA LYS A 75 -7.60 -11.46 -9.49
C LYS A 75 -9.05 -11.43 -9.02
N ASN A 76 -9.30 -10.94 -7.81
CA ASN A 76 -10.63 -10.78 -7.22
C ASN A 76 -10.75 -9.35 -6.68
N PRO A 77 -10.72 -8.33 -7.55
CA PRO A 77 -10.76 -6.94 -7.10
C PRO A 77 -12.11 -6.63 -6.45
N SER A 78 -12.11 -5.71 -5.48
CA SER A 78 -13.36 -5.09 -5.01
C SER A 78 -14.05 -4.36 -6.18
N ASP A 79 -15.38 -4.22 -6.12
CA ASP A 79 -16.25 -3.75 -7.23
C ASP A 79 -15.83 -2.41 -7.89
N ASN A 80 -14.95 -1.63 -7.26
CA ASN A 80 -14.51 -0.31 -7.74
C ASN A 80 -13.11 -0.29 -8.36
N ILE A 81 -12.41 -1.43 -8.49
CA ILE A 81 -11.06 -1.49 -9.07
C ILE A 81 -11.12 -2.24 -10.40
N LEU A 82 -11.01 -1.48 -11.49
CA LEU A 82 -10.79 -2.02 -12.81
C LEU A 82 -9.30 -2.36 -12.97
N VAL A 83 -8.99 -3.62 -13.24
CA VAL A 83 -7.62 -4.07 -13.55
C VAL A 83 -7.59 -4.53 -14.99
N ASP A 84 -6.71 -3.96 -15.80
CA ASP A 84 -6.51 -4.40 -17.17
C ASP A 84 -5.66 -5.68 -17.22
N TYR A 85 -5.89 -6.49 -18.25
CA TYR A 85 -5.10 -7.68 -18.52
C TYR A 85 -3.61 -7.37 -18.66
N THR A 86 -3.23 -6.21 -19.23
CA THR A 86 -1.82 -5.85 -19.40
C THR A 86 -1.10 -5.61 -18.07
N GLU A 87 -1.80 -5.06 -17.07
CA GLU A 87 -1.29 -4.86 -15.71
C GLU A 87 -1.05 -6.20 -15.04
N LEU A 88 -2.04 -7.10 -15.12
CA LEU A 88 -1.93 -8.44 -14.56
C LEU A 88 -0.83 -9.27 -15.24
N LYS A 89 -0.66 -9.12 -16.57
CA LYS A 89 0.42 -9.75 -17.34
C LYS A 89 1.80 -9.24 -16.90
N THR A 90 1.92 -7.95 -16.61
CA THR A 90 3.16 -7.33 -16.13
C THR A 90 3.55 -7.90 -14.76
N LEU A 91 2.60 -8.00 -13.83
CA LEU A 91 2.83 -8.62 -12.52
C LEU A 91 3.27 -10.09 -12.63
N ASN A 92 2.60 -10.88 -13.49
CA ASN A 92 2.99 -12.28 -13.72
C ASN A 92 4.38 -12.40 -14.35
N THR A 93 4.75 -11.46 -15.22
CA THR A 93 6.10 -11.41 -15.81
C THR A 93 7.16 -11.14 -14.73
N LEU A 94 6.89 -10.20 -13.81
CA LEU A 94 7.77 -9.93 -12.66
C LEU A 94 7.91 -11.17 -11.75
N LYS A 95 6.79 -11.85 -11.46
CA LYS A 95 6.77 -13.10 -10.70
C LYS A 95 7.69 -14.15 -11.32
N SER A 96 7.62 -14.33 -12.65
CA SER A 96 8.47 -15.26 -13.38
C SER A 96 9.96 -14.92 -13.26
N LYS A 97 10.32 -13.62 -13.36
CA LYS A 97 11.71 -13.17 -13.22
C LYS A 97 12.28 -13.44 -11.84
N ILE A 98 11.53 -13.13 -10.78
CA ILE A 98 11.96 -13.38 -9.39
C ILE A 98 12.16 -14.89 -9.16
N ASN A 99 11.21 -15.72 -9.62
CA ASN A 99 11.33 -17.17 -9.53
C ASN A 99 12.57 -17.71 -10.25
N LYS A 100 12.85 -17.21 -11.45
CA LYS A 100 14.06 -17.60 -12.19
C LYS A 100 15.32 -17.26 -11.39
N GLN A 101 15.39 -16.08 -10.80
CA GLN A 101 16.53 -15.67 -9.98
C GLN A 101 16.71 -16.56 -8.75
N ILE A 102 15.62 -16.97 -8.08
CA ILE A 102 15.69 -17.91 -6.95
C ILE A 102 16.26 -19.26 -7.41
N GLN A 103 15.81 -19.77 -8.55
CA GLN A 103 16.30 -21.04 -9.10
C GLN A 103 17.77 -20.96 -9.51
N ASP A 104 18.18 -19.88 -10.15
CA ASP A 104 19.55 -19.69 -10.61
C ASP A 104 20.50 -19.53 -9.40
N ASN A 105 20.09 -18.80 -8.36
CA ASN A 105 20.84 -18.73 -7.10
C ASN A 105 21.00 -20.11 -6.46
N ALA A 106 19.94 -20.91 -6.42
CA ALA A 106 20.00 -22.26 -5.85
C ALA A 106 20.97 -23.18 -6.62
N LYS A 107 20.96 -23.11 -7.96
CA LYS A 107 21.92 -23.86 -8.80
C LYS A 107 23.36 -23.42 -8.54
N GLN A 108 23.60 -22.12 -8.43
CA GLN A 108 24.93 -21.58 -8.15
C GLN A 108 25.45 -22.09 -6.80
N THR A 109 24.62 -22.03 -5.75
CA THR A 109 24.98 -22.56 -4.42
C THR A 109 25.35 -24.05 -4.47
N ILE A 110 24.64 -24.86 -5.26
CA ILE A 110 24.95 -26.29 -5.44
C ILE A 110 26.30 -26.48 -6.16
N LEU A 111 26.55 -25.73 -7.24
CA LEU A 111 27.81 -25.79 -7.99
C LEU A 111 29.01 -25.38 -7.12
N ASP A 112 28.86 -24.29 -6.36
CA ASP A 112 29.91 -23.79 -5.47
C ASP A 112 30.23 -24.83 -4.39
N SER A 113 29.22 -25.49 -3.82
CA SER A 113 29.40 -26.57 -2.85
C SER A 113 30.12 -27.79 -3.44
N PHE A 114 29.94 -28.09 -4.72
CA PHE A 114 30.60 -29.21 -5.38
C PHE A 114 32.08 -28.91 -5.69
N MET A 115 32.41 -27.67 -6.05
CA MET A 115 33.78 -27.25 -6.37
C MET A 115 34.68 -27.08 -5.14
N GLN A 116 34.10 -27.03 -3.94
CA GLN A 116 34.82 -26.92 -2.66
C GLN A 116 35.21 -28.29 -2.06
N HIS A 117 34.80 -29.39 -2.69
CA HIS A 117 35.14 -30.78 -2.32
C HIS A 117 36.09 -31.41 -3.34
#